data_AF-A0A3D1ZN50-F1
#
_entry.id   AF-A0A3D1ZN50-F1
#
_cell.length_a   1.000
_cell.length_b   1.000
_cell.length_c   1.000
_cell.angle_alpha   90.00
_cell.angle_beta   90.00
_cell.angle_gamma   90.00
#
_symmetry.space_group_name_H-M   'P 1'
#
loop_
_entity.id
_entity.type
_entity.pdbx_description
1 polymer ?
#
loop_
_entity_poly.entity_id
_entity_poly.type
_entity_poly.pdbx_seq_one_letter_code
_entity_poly.pdbx_strand_id
1 'polypeptide(L)'
;MEQSNIKLHQSDTREAQSLIVEAQHLMETQDTDPTLFAHAHHSLGTSYAMSRQFTKARASLETGLAVCANNSGLSRKAAKISSDLGTLMADNGNSRFAKIQFERTAQTNHDIGDDVGRIVALNNLVYAYFLLAQLPG
;
A
#
# COMPACT_ATOMS: atom_id res chain seq x y z
N MET A 1 5.55 -27.15 18.73
CA MET A 1 5.75 -25.70 18.53
C MET A 1 5.07 -25.18 17.26
N GLU A 2 5.25 -25.80 16.09
CA GLU A 2 4.62 -25.35 14.83
C GLU A 2 3.10 -25.18 14.88
N GLN A 3 2.37 -26.13 15.47
CA GLN A 3 0.89 -26.02 15.57
C GLN A 3 0.43 -24.86 16.46
N SER A 4 1.22 -24.44 17.45
CA SER A 4 0.94 -23.26 18.27
C SER A 4 1.16 -21.98 17.46
N ASN A 5 2.24 -21.89 16.69
CA ASN A 5 2.56 -20.72 15.88
C ASN A 5 1.55 -20.51 14.74
N ILE A 6 1.11 -21.61 14.11
CA ILE A 6 0.08 -21.54 13.05
C ILE A 6 -1.26 -21.08 13.64
N LYS A 7 -1.66 -21.58 14.81
CA LYS A 7 -2.89 -21.15 15.50
C LYS A 7 -2.83 -19.70 15.95
N LEU A 8 -1.69 -19.24 16.46
CA LEU A 8 -1.47 -17.83 16.83
C LEU A 8 -1.59 -16.92 15.60
N HIS A 9 -0.87 -17.22 14.51
CA HIS A 9 -0.98 -16.46 13.28
C HIS A 9 -2.41 -16.40 12.71
N GLN A 10 -3.15 -17.51 12.78
CA GLN A 10 -4.55 -17.55 12.35
C GLN A 10 -5.47 -16.72 13.27
N SER A 11 -5.18 -16.65 14.57
CA SER A 11 -5.89 -15.81 15.52
C SER A 11 -5.65 -14.33 15.22
N ASP A 12 -4.38 -13.93 15.09
CA ASP A 12 -3.98 -12.55 14.79
C ASP A 12 -4.55 -12.07 13.46
N THR A 13 -4.60 -12.96 12.46
CA THR A 13 -5.18 -12.66 11.15
C THR A 13 -6.69 -12.39 11.24
N ARG A 14 -7.44 -13.13 12.09
CA ARG A 14 -8.87 -12.90 12.27
C ARG A 14 -9.15 -11.61 13.03
N GLU A 15 -8.35 -11.32 14.05
CA GLU A 15 -8.47 -10.08 14.81
C GLU A 15 -8.20 -8.87 13.91
N ALA A 16 -7.13 -8.92 13.10
CA ALA A 16 -6.85 -7.90 12.10
C ALA A 16 -8.03 -7.72 11.12
N GLN A 17 -8.66 -8.81 10.67
CA GLN A 17 -9.85 -8.74 9.80
C GLN A 17 -11.07 -8.10 10.49
N SER A 18 -11.29 -8.38 11.78
CA SER A 18 -12.39 -7.77 12.53
C SER A 18 -12.19 -6.26 12.67
N LEU A 19 -10.97 -5.84 13.05
CA LEU A 19 -10.60 -4.43 13.18
C LEU A 19 -10.71 -3.68 11.84
N ILE A 20 -10.37 -4.36 10.73
CA ILE A 20 -10.55 -3.82 9.37
C ILE A 20 -12.02 -3.50 9.10
N VAL A 21 -12.94 -4.43 9.37
CA VAL A 21 -14.38 -4.26 9.07
C VAL A 21 -14.98 -3.16 9.95
N GLU A 22 -14.59 -3.10 11.23
CA GLU A 22 -15.02 -2.03 12.12
C GLU A 22 -14.54 -0.65 11.65
N ALA A 23 -13.26 -0.53 11.26
CA ALA A 23 -12.71 0.70 10.72
C ALA A 23 -13.45 1.14 9.44
N GLN A 24 -13.74 0.20 8.52
CA GLN A 24 -14.53 0.48 7.32
C GLN A 24 -15.93 1.00 7.65
N HIS A 25 -16.62 0.35 8.59
CA HIS A 25 -17.97 0.76 8.98
C HIS A 25 -18.01 2.16 9.60
N LEU A 26 -17.04 2.48 10.46
CA LEU A 26 -16.92 3.82 11.05
C LEU A 26 -16.68 4.90 9.98
N MET A 27 -15.85 4.59 8.97
CA MET A 27 -15.58 5.50 7.86
C MET A 27 -16.78 5.74 6.94
N GLU A 28 -17.64 4.73 6.74
CA GLU A 28 -18.86 4.85 5.93
C GLU A 28 -19.97 5.63 6.64
N THR A 29 -19.97 5.64 7.98
CA THR A 29 -21.04 6.21 8.80
C THR A 29 -20.70 7.60 9.37
N GLN A 30 -19.46 8.07 9.22
CA GLN A 30 -18.99 9.34 9.76
C GLN A 30 -18.39 10.22 8.67
N ASP A 31 -18.65 11.53 8.76
CA ASP A 31 -17.88 12.52 8.01
C ASP A 31 -16.45 12.54 8.57
N THR A 32 -15.57 11.81 7.91
CA THR A 32 -14.25 11.46 8.41
C THR A 32 -13.21 12.39 7.81
N ASP A 33 -12.32 12.92 8.66
CA ASP A 33 -11.18 13.71 8.20
C ASP A 33 -10.42 12.98 7.07
N PRO A 34 -10.14 13.63 5.92
CA PRO A 34 -9.49 12.98 4.78
C PRO A 34 -8.13 12.37 5.10
N THR A 35 -7.39 12.93 6.06
CA THR A 35 -6.13 12.36 6.53
C THR A 35 -6.40 11.03 7.22
N LEU A 36 -7.33 11.00 8.17
CA LEU A 36 -7.71 9.77 8.87
C LEU A 36 -8.21 8.71 7.89
N PHE A 37 -9.03 9.10 6.90
CA PHE A 37 -9.57 8.21 5.89
C PHE A 37 -8.47 7.60 5.02
N ALA A 38 -7.51 8.41 4.54
CA ALA A 38 -6.37 7.92 3.76
C ALA A 38 -5.45 7.00 4.60
N HIS A 39 -5.23 7.32 5.87
CA HIS A 39 -4.46 6.49 6.79
C HIS A 39 -5.13 5.14 7.05
N ALA A 40 -6.45 5.13 7.26
CA ALA A 40 -7.19 3.90 7.49
C ALA A 40 -7.11 2.99 6.25
N HIS A 41 -7.43 3.50 5.06
CA HIS A 41 -7.31 2.72 3.82
C HIS A 41 -5.89 2.22 3.54
N HIS A 42 -4.87 3.00 3.88
CA HIS A 42 -3.49 2.54 3.80
C HIS A 42 -3.26 1.32 4.69
N SER A 43 -3.63 1.40 5.98
CA SER A 43 -3.51 0.30 6.94
C SER A 43 -4.33 -0.93 6.54
N LEU A 44 -5.56 -0.73 6.03
CA LEU A 44 -6.40 -1.79 5.48
C LEU A 44 -5.70 -2.50 4.32
N GLY A 45 -5.12 -1.72 3.41
CA GLY A 45 -4.35 -2.23 2.27
C GLY A 45 -3.19 -3.13 2.71
N THR A 46 -2.36 -2.64 3.63
CA THR A 46 -1.23 -3.41 4.18
C THR A 46 -1.69 -4.68 4.91
N SER A 47 -2.76 -4.61 5.70
CA SER A 47 -3.29 -5.76 6.44
C SER A 47 -3.84 -6.85 5.50
N TYR A 48 -4.56 -6.46 4.45
CA TYR A 48 -5.00 -7.39 3.41
C TYR A 48 -3.81 -8.01 2.67
N ALA A 49 -2.75 -7.24 2.40
CA ALA A 49 -1.54 -7.75 1.75
C ALA A 49 -0.86 -8.83 2.61
N MET A 50 -0.70 -8.58 3.91
CA MET A 50 -0.17 -9.56 4.87
C MET A 50 -1.01 -10.85 4.93
N SER A 51 -2.32 -10.72 4.73
CA SER A 51 -3.26 -11.84 4.65
C SER A 51 -3.35 -12.49 3.26
N ARG A 52 -2.47 -12.13 2.31
CA ARG A 52 -2.48 -12.57 0.89
C ARG A 52 -3.79 -12.29 0.15
N GLN A 53 -4.57 -11.31 0.59
CA GLN A 53 -5.81 -10.86 -0.06
C GLN A 53 -5.50 -9.74 -1.06
N PHE A 54 -4.72 -10.05 -2.11
CA PHE A 54 -4.15 -9.07 -3.04
C PHE A 54 -5.18 -8.10 -3.67
N THR A 55 -6.34 -8.61 -4.08
CA THR A 55 -7.39 -7.76 -4.68
C THR A 55 -7.93 -6.73 -3.70
N LYS A 56 -8.19 -7.12 -2.44
CA LYS A 56 -8.67 -6.20 -1.40
C LYS A 56 -7.57 -5.23 -0.98
N ALA A 57 -6.33 -5.71 -0.89
CA ALA A 57 -5.18 -4.87 -0.59
C ALA A 57 -5.03 -3.74 -1.61
N ARG A 58 -5.06 -4.10 -2.90
CA ARG A 58 -5.00 -3.15 -4.00
C ARG A 58 -6.15 -2.13 -3.95
N ALA A 59 -7.38 -2.60 -3.81
CA ALA A 59 -8.55 -1.71 -3.76
C ALA A 59 -8.43 -0.70 -2.61
N SER A 60 -8.05 -1.14 -1.41
CA SER A 60 -7.84 -0.25 -0.27
C SER A 60 -6.74 0.79 -0.52
N LEU A 61 -5.59 0.39 -1.09
CA LEU A 61 -4.50 1.33 -1.41
C LEU A 61 -4.91 2.33 -2.50
N GLU A 62 -5.62 1.88 -3.53
CA GLU A 62 -6.14 2.76 -4.60
C GLU A 62 -7.16 3.77 -4.05
N THR A 63 -8.05 3.37 -3.14
CA THR A 63 -8.96 4.29 -2.45
C THR A 63 -8.21 5.31 -1.61
N GLY A 64 -7.18 4.88 -0.85
CA GLY A 64 -6.34 5.80 -0.09
C GLY A 64 -5.63 6.84 -0.99
N LEU A 65 -5.12 6.42 -2.15
CA LEU A 65 -4.53 7.32 -3.15
C LEU A 65 -5.56 8.31 -3.73
N ALA A 66 -6.79 7.87 -3.98
CA ALA A 66 -7.85 8.73 -4.48
C ALA A 66 -8.17 9.85 -3.48
N VAL A 67 -8.19 9.53 -2.18
CA VAL A 67 -8.34 10.56 -1.13
C VAL A 67 -7.16 11.52 -1.11
N CYS A 68 -5.92 11.02 -1.17
CA CYS A 68 -4.76 11.90 -1.22
C CYS A 68 -4.74 12.82 -2.46
N ALA A 69 -5.22 12.35 -3.61
CA ALA A 69 -5.26 13.14 -4.84
C ALA A 69 -6.15 14.39 -4.73
N ASN A 70 -7.17 14.34 -3.87
CA ASN A 70 -8.10 15.45 -3.65
C ASN A 70 -7.67 16.37 -2.49
N ASN A 71 -6.51 16.12 -1.86
CA ASN A 71 -6.08 16.81 -0.64
C ASN A 71 -4.59 17.19 -0.69
N SER A 72 -4.29 18.46 -0.91
CA SER A 72 -2.92 18.98 -1.16
C SER A 72 -1.93 18.72 -0.01
N GLY A 73 -2.39 18.55 1.23
CA GLY A 73 -1.55 18.25 2.39
C GLY A 73 -1.08 16.79 2.48
N LEU A 74 -1.56 15.90 1.61
CA LEU A 74 -1.36 14.46 1.74
C LEU A 74 -0.29 13.89 0.80
N SER A 75 0.54 14.70 0.15
CA SER A 75 1.57 14.23 -0.80
C SER A 75 2.53 13.19 -0.20
N ARG A 76 3.02 13.40 1.03
CA ARG A 76 3.87 12.41 1.71
C ARG A 76 3.15 11.08 1.95
N LYS A 77 1.85 11.14 2.29
CA LYS A 77 1.03 9.94 2.46
C LYS A 77 0.81 9.25 1.11
N ALA A 78 0.52 10.01 0.05
CA ALA A 78 0.36 9.50 -1.30
C ALA A 78 1.61 8.75 -1.77
N ALA A 79 2.81 9.31 -1.53
CA ALA A 79 4.08 8.67 -1.85
C ALA A 79 4.21 7.32 -1.12
N LYS A 80 3.89 7.27 0.18
CA LYS A 80 3.95 6.02 0.95
C LYS A 80 2.95 4.97 0.43
N ILE A 81 1.70 5.35 0.17
CA ILE A 81 0.68 4.43 -0.36
C ILE A 81 1.07 3.93 -1.75
N SER A 82 1.58 4.82 -2.61
CA SER A 82 2.08 4.47 -3.95
C SER A 82 3.24 3.49 -3.88
N SER A 83 4.19 3.70 -2.95
CA SER A 83 5.29 2.74 -2.72
C SER A 83 4.76 1.36 -2.34
N ASP A 84 3.84 1.29 -1.38
CA ASP A 84 3.31 0.01 -0.90
C ASP A 84 2.45 -0.70 -1.96
N LEU A 85 1.72 0.07 -2.80
CA LEU A 85 1.02 -0.47 -3.96
C LEU A 85 2.00 -0.99 -5.01
N GLY A 86 3.13 -0.31 -5.22
CA GLY A 86 4.20 -0.78 -6.09
C GLY A 86 4.76 -2.12 -5.63
N THR A 87 5.06 -2.26 -4.33
CA THR A 87 5.53 -3.51 -3.72
C THR A 87 4.49 -4.61 -3.88
N LEU A 88 3.23 -4.35 -3.53
CA LEU A 88 2.13 -5.31 -3.69
C LEU A 88 2.03 -5.86 -5.12
N MET A 89 2.20 -4.98 -6.11
CA MET A 89 2.10 -5.34 -7.52
C MET A 89 3.33 -6.09 -8.01
N ALA A 90 4.53 -5.78 -7.50
CA ALA A 90 5.73 -6.56 -7.77
C ALA A 90 5.60 -7.99 -7.20
N ASP A 91 5.15 -8.13 -5.96
CA ASP A 91 4.96 -9.41 -5.28
C ASP A 91 3.89 -10.28 -5.96
N ASN A 92 2.91 -9.65 -6.61
CA ASN A 92 1.87 -10.33 -7.38
C ASN A 92 2.22 -10.48 -8.88
N GLY A 93 3.50 -10.34 -9.25
CA GLY A 93 4.01 -10.59 -10.61
C GLY A 93 3.69 -9.50 -11.65
N ASN A 94 3.15 -8.36 -11.24
CA ASN A 94 2.83 -7.23 -12.11
C ASN A 94 3.91 -6.13 -12.02
N SER A 95 5.12 -6.47 -12.48
CA SER A 95 6.29 -5.60 -12.41
C SER A 95 6.15 -4.32 -13.23
N ARG A 96 5.36 -4.35 -14.32
CA ARG A 96 5.08 -3.15 -15.15
C ARG A 96 4.27 -2.12 -14.37
N PHE A 97 3.26 -2.56 -13.63
CA PHE A 97 2.49 -1.66 -12.78
C PHE A 97 3.29 -1.22 -11.56
N ALA A 98 4.08 -2.11 -10.95
CA ALA A 98 4.98 -1.77 -9.86
C ALA A 98 5.92 -0.60 -10.22
N LYS A 99 6.55 -0.69 -11.41
CA LYS A 99 7.39 0.37 -11.97
C LYS A 99 6.68 1.74 -11.98
N ILE A 100 5.44 1.79 -12.50
CA ILE A 100 4.67 3.04 -12.57
C ILE A 100 4.45 3.65 -11.19
N GLN A 101 4.13 2.82 -10.18
CA GLN A 101 3.91 3.32 -8.83
C GLN A 101 5.21 3.79 -8.17
N PHE A 102 6.35 3.13 -8.40
CA PHE A 102 7.63 3.59 -7.89
C PHE A 102 8.12 4.88 -8.57
N GLU A 103 7.88 5.05 -9.88
CA GLU A 103 8.13 6.31 -10.59
C GLU A 103 7.29 7.45 -9.98
N ARG A 104 6.01 7.20 -9.72
CA ARG A 104 5.12 8.17 -9.06
C ARG A 104 5.61 8.51 -7.64
N THR A 105 6.05 7.52 -6.86
CA THR A 105 6.60 7.74 -5.53
C THR A 105 7.87 8.59 -5.59
N ALA A 106 8.79 8.30 -6.52
CA ALA A 106 10.03 9.05 -6.68
C ALA A 106 9.75 10.51 -7.08
N GLN A 107 8.80 10.73 -8.00
CA GLN A 107 8.39 12.08 -8.40
C GLN A 107 7.75 12.84 -7.24
N THR A 108 6.80 12.21 -6.52
CA THR A 108 6.13 12.86 -5.38
C THR A 108 7.14 13.24 -4.28
N ASN A 109 8.08 12.35 -3.98
CA ASN A 109 9.13 12.62 -2.99
C ASN A 109 10.09 13.72 -3.46
N HIS A 110 10.39 13.80 -4.75
CA HIS A 110 11.13 14.93 -5.32
C HIS A 110 10.37 16.25 -5.13
N ASP A 111 9.08 16.28 -5.48
CA ASP A 111 8.27 17.50 -5.45
C ASP A 111 8.11 18.07 -4.03
N ILE A 112 8.09 17.22 -3.00
CA ILE A 112 8.01 17.64 -1.59
C ILE A 112 9.36 17.81 -0.90
N GLY A 113 10.49 17.60 -1.60
CA GLY A 113 11.84 17.68 -1.03
C GLY A 113 12.19 16.57 -0.04
N ASP A 114 11.58 15.38 -0.16
CA ASP A 114 11.90 14.19 0.65
C ASP A 114 12.94 13.32 -0.06
N ASP A 115 14.22 13.70 0.04
CA ASP A 115 15.32 12.98 -0.61
C ASP A 115 15.48 11.54 -0.10
N VAL A 116 15.23 11.29 1.19
CA VAL A 116 15.30 9.94 1.76
C VAL A 116 14.21 9.05 1.14
N GLY A 117 12.97 9.55 1.10
CA GLY A 117 11.86 8.85 0.45
C GLY A 117 12.13 8.62 -1.04
N ARG A 118 12.76 9.58 -1.72
CA ARG A 118 13.13 9.47 -3.13
C ARG A 118 14.18 8.38 -3.36
N ILE A 119 15.23 8.30 -2.52
CA ILE A 119 16.24 7.24 -2.59
C ILE A 119 15.59 5.85 -2.47
N VAL A 120 14.68 5.67 -1.50
CA VAL A 120 13.95 4.41 -1.32
C VAL A 120 13.12 4.07 -2.58
N ALA A 121 12.41 5.05 -3.14
CA ALA A 121 11.61 4.85 -4.35
C ALA A 121 12.47 4.47 -5.57
N LEU A 122 13.63 5.08 -5.74
CA LEU A 122 14.57 4.76 -6.81
C LEU A 122 15.13 3.33 -6.66
N ASN A 123 15.45 2.90 -5.45
CA ASN A 123 15.86 1.51 -5.19
C ASN A 123 14.76 0.51 -5.56
N ASN A 124 13.50 0.81 -5.19
CA ASN A 124 12.36 -0.02 -5.56
C ASN A 124 12.11 -0.03 -7.09
N LEU A 125 12.35 1.10 -7.76
CA LEU A 125 12.27 1.21 -9.21
C LEU A 125 13.33 0.32 -9.90
N VAL A 126 14.57 0.30 -9.40
CA VAL A 126 15.62 -0.62 -9.87
C VAL A 126 15.17 -2.07 -9.73
N TYR A 127 14.56 -2.43 -8.60
CA TYR A 127 13.98 -3.76 -8.39
C TYR A 127 12.89 -4.10 -9.42
N ALA A 128 11.99 -3.17 -9.73
CA ALA A 128 10.98 -3.38 -10.76
C ALA A 128 11.59 -3.58 -12.16
N TYR A 129 12.64 -2.85 -12.51
CA TYR A 129 13.39 -3.07 -13.77
C TYR A 129 14.04 -4.46 -13.82
N PHE A 130 14.62 -4.91 -12.70
CA PHE A 130 15.20 -6.25 -12.60
C PHE A 130 14.14 -7.34 -12.84
N LEU A 131 12.94 -7.20 -12.27
CA LEU A 131 11.85 -8.15 -12.51
C LEU A 131 11.38 -8.13 -13.98
N LEU A 132 11.27 -6.95 -14.59
CA LEU A 132 10.87 -6.81 -16.00
C LEU A 132 11.85 -7.47 -16.96
N ALA A 133 13.16 -7.38 -16.68
CA ALA A 133 14.20 -7.99 -17.50
C ALA A 133 14.18 -9.53 -17.48
N GLN A 134 13.52 -10.14 -16.49
CA GLN A 134 13.38 -11.59 -16.35
C GLN A 134 12.11 -12.14 -17.00
N LEU A 135 11.21 -11.28 -17.48
CA LEU A 135 10.02 -11.73 -18.18
C LEU A 135 10.39 -12.21 -19.59
N PRO A 136 9.96 -13.41 -20.01
CA PRO A 136 10.11 -13.82 -21.41
C PRO A 136 9.33 -12.85 -22.30
N GLY A 137 9.96 -12.42 -23.40
CA GLY A 137 9.41 -11.46 -24.36
C GLY A 137 8.23 -12.00 -25.16
#